data_AF-A0A7C5PB79-F1
#
_entry.id   AF-A0A7C5PB79-F1
#
_cell.length_a   1.000
_cell.length_b   1.000
_cell.length_c   1.000
_cell.angle_alpha   90.00
_cell.angle_beta   90.00
_cell.angle_gamma   90.00
#
_symmetry.space_group_name_H-M   'P 1'
#
loop_
_entity.id
_entity.type
_entity.pdbx_description
1 polymer ?
#
loop_
_entity_poly.entity_id
_entity_poly.type
_entity_poly.pdbx_seq_one_letter_code
_entity_poly.pdbx_strand_id
1 'polypeptide(L)'
;YEAYSSRGCNLNDILTKFHFEVINSFIDDEKRFKVVVDRFSINSGLDEMFKSYKNVKFCEVERSESKFLYVAAASILARAKFLKEMKRLSGEIGFTLKRGSVGVMDLAQKIVDTYGLFGLKKVAKLHFKITRELKS
;
A
#
# COMPACT_ATOMS: atom_id res chain seq x y z
N TYR A 1 -7.33 -3.26 -3.99
CA TYR A 1 -7.64 -2.95 -2.57
C TYR A 1 -9.01 -3.49 -2.19
N GLU A 2 -10.10 -3.01 -2.80
CA GLU A 2 -11.47 -3.43 -2.47
C GLU A 2 -11.70 -4.95 -2.56
N ALA A 3 -11.14 -5.62 -3.59
CA ALA A 3 -11.23 -7.08 -3.72
C ALA A 3 -10.61 -7.87 -2.55
N TYR A 4 -9.65 -7.30 -1.83
CA TYR A 4 -9.07 -7.90 -0.63
C TYR A 4 -9.91 -7.57 0.60
N SER A 5 -10.36 -6.31 0.72
CA SER A 5 -11.23 -5.90 1.82
C SER A 5 -12.55 -6.67 1.83
N SER A 6 -13.12 -7.01 0.67
CA SER A 6 -14.35 -7.81 0.57
C SER A 6 -14.18 -9.27 0.98
N ARG A 7 -12.94 -9.76 1.10
CA ARG A 7 -12.60 -11.12 1.56
C ARG A 7 -12.26 -11.17 3.04
N GLY A 8 -12.45 -10.07 3.77
CA GLY A 8 -12.12 -9.97 5.20
C GLY A 8 -10.65 -9.70 5.50
N CYS A 9 -9.81 -9.50 4.49
CA CYS A 9 -8.41 -9.12 4.70
C CYS A 9 -8.32 -7.70 5.26
N ASN A 10 -7.58 -7.54 6.35
CA ASN A 10 -7.26 -6.23 6.91
C ASN A 10 -6.06 -5.59 6.15
N LEU A 11 -5.70 -4.36 6.52
CA LEU A 11 -4.61 -3.64 5.85
C LEU A 11 -3.25 -4.35 6.03
N ASN A 12 -2.98 -4.90 7.20
CA ASN A 12 -1.73 -5.59 7.47
C ASN A 12 -1.60 -6.86 6.63
N ASP A 13 -2.68 -7.62 6.43
CA ASP A 13 -2.67 -8.80 5.57
C ASP A 13 -2.28 -8.44 4.12
N ILE A 14 -2.83 -7.32 3.61
CA ILE A 14 -2.51 -6.80 2.27
C ILE A 14 -1.05 -6.36 2.20
N LEU A 15 -0.57 -5.65 3.21
CA LEU A 15 0.82 -5.19 3.28
C LEU A 15 1.78 -6.37 3.32
N THR A 16 1.55 -7.36 4.18
CA THR A 16 2.34 -8.58 4.29
C THR A 16 2.43 -9.29 2.95
N LYS A 17 1.28 -9.53 2.31
CA LYS A 17 1.24 -10.21 1.02
C LYS A 17 2.06 -9.47 -0.04
N PHE A 18 1.87 -8.16 -0.20
CA PHE A 18 2.57 -7.40 -1.23
C PHE A 18 4.06 -7.25 -0.95
N HIS A 19 4.48 -7.08 0.31
CA HIS A 19 5.90 -7.08 0.64
C HIS A 19 6.54 -8.43 0.30
N PHE A 20 5.90 -9.54 0.70
CA PHE A 20 6.40 -10.87 0.40
C PHE A 20 6.48 -11.11 -1.11
N GLU A 21 5.42 -10.88 -1.88
CA GLU A 21 5.39 -11.10 -3.33
C GLU A 21 6.48 -10.31 -4.06
N VAL A 22 6.66 -9.03 -3.71
CA VAL A 22 7.68 -8.17 -4.34
C VAL A 22 9.07 -8.67 -3.99
N ILE A 23 9.37 -8.89 -2.71
CA ILE A 23 10.70 -9.38 -2.27
C ILE A 23 11.01 -10.74 -2.89
N ASN A 24 10.02 -11.64 -2.88
CA ASN A 24 10.17 -12.99 -3.41
C ASN A 24 10.52 -13.01 -4.90
N SER A 25 10.03 -12.02 -5.67
CA SER A 25 10.39 -11.90 -7.10
C SER A 25 11.86 -11.54 -7.36
N PHE A 26 12.59 -11.09 -6.34
CA PHE A 26 14.04 -10.83 -6.42
C PHE A 26 14.90 -11.95 -5.84
N ILE A 27 14.32 -12.93 -5.16
CA ILE A 27 15.07 -14.04 -4.57
C ILE A 27 15.55 -14.97 -5.68
N ASP A 28 16.81 -15.38 -5.56
CA ASP A 28 17.53 -16.28 -6.47
C ASP A 28 18.18 -17.39 -5.63
N ASP A 29 17.86 -18.65 -5.93
CA ASP A 29 18.33 -19.80 -5.14
C ASP A 29 19.86 -19.95 -5.16
N GLU A 30 20.55 -19.38 -6.15
CA GLU A 30 22.01 -19.43 -6.27
C GLU A 30 22.72 -18.39 -5.37
N LYS A 31 21.98 -17.42 -4.80
CA LYS A 31 22.54 -16.30 -4.04
C LYS A 31 22.00 -16.26 -2.62
N ARG A 32 22.79 -15.63 -1.73
CA ARG A 32 22.36 -15.33 -0.36
C ARG A 32 21.87 -13.89 -0.26
N PHE A 33 20.73 -13.71 0.38
CA PHE A 33 20.09 -12.40 0.54
C PHE A 33 20.01 -12.00 2.00
N LYS A 34 20.23 -10.71 2.26
CA LYS A 34 19.82 -10.08 3.51
C LYS A 34 18.64 -9.17 3.19
N VAL A 35 17.48 -9.55 3.68
CA VAL A 35 16.23 -8.80 3.46
C VAL A 35 15.91 -8.03 4.72
N VAL A 36 15.70 -6.71 4.58
CA VAL A 36 15.25 -5.84 5.66
C VAL A 36 13.98 -5.14 5.23
N VAL A 37 12.95 -5.21 6.07
CA VAL A 37 11.67 -4.53 5.87
C VAL A 37 11.45 -3.54 7.01
N ASP A 38 10.89 -2.38 6.66
CA ASP A 38 10.46 -1.42 7.67
C ASP A 38 9.25 -1.97 8.43
N ARG A 39 9.33 -2.03 9.75
CA ARG A 39 8.30 -2.67 10.56
C ARG A 39 7.01 -1.85 10.53
N PHE A 40 5.98 -2.37 9.86
CA PHE A 40 4.65 -1.76 9.78
C PHE A 40 3.60 -2.38 10.73
N SER A 41 3.90 -3.53 11.34
CA SER A 41 3.04 -4.24 12.30
C SER A 41 3.91 -4.93 13.36
N ILE A 42 3.39 -5.13 14.57
CA ILE A 42 4.04 -5.94 15.62
C ILE A 42 4.17 -7.39 15.15
N ASN A 43 3.19 -7.87 14.40
CA ASN A 43 3.20 -9.17 13.76
C ASN A 43 2.77 -8.99 12.30
N SER A 44 3.75 -8.86 11.41
CA SER A 44 3.49 -8.84 9.97
C SER A 44 3.29 -10.25 9.42
N GLY A 45 3.80 -11.30 10.09
CA GLY A 45 3.85 -12.65 9.55
C GLY A 45 4.91 -12.85 8.46
N LEU A 46 5.67 -11.82 8.07
CA LEU A 46 6.71 -11.94 7.05
C LEU A 46 7.85 -12.86 7.50
N ASP A 47 8.20 -12.84 8.79
CA ASP A 47 9.23 -13.73 9.35
C ASP A 47 8.88 -15.20 9.07
N GLU A 48 7.64 -15.62 9.38
CA GLU A 48 7.14 -16.97 9.10
C GLU A 48 7.19 -17.31 7.60
N MET A 49 6.85 -16.37 6.73
CA MET A 49 6.86 -16.60 5.28
C MET A 49 8.27 -16.79 4.72
N PHE A 50 9.28 -16.12 5.30
CA PHE A 50 10.67 -16.25 4.86
C PHE A 50 11.45 -17.36 5.57
N LYS A 51 10.92 -17.98 6.63
CA LYS A 51 11.59 -19.09 7.34
C LYS A 51 11.92 -20.30 6.45
N SER A 52 11.14 -20.55 5.40
CA SER A 52 11.41 -21.65 4.46
C SER A 52 12.60 -21.38 3.53
N TYR A 53 13.02 -20.12 3.39
CA TYR A 53 14.08 -19.70 2.47
C TYR A 53 15.45 -19.75 3.15
N LYS A 54 16.15 -20.88 2.99
CA LYS A 54 17.46 -21.12 3.63
C LYS A 54 18.56 -20.13 3.21
N ASN A 55 18.42 -19.51 2.05
CA ASN A 55 19.34 -18.51 1.50
C ASN A 55 19.00 -17.07 1.87
N VAL A 56 17.92 -16.84 2.63
CA VAL A 56 17.45 -15.51 3.05
C VAL A 56 17.66 -15.31 4.54
N LYS A 57 18.38 -14.23 4.90
CA LYS A 57 18.39 -13.69 6.25
C LYS A 57 17.43 -12.51 6.32
N PHE A 58 16.25 -12.75 6.88
CA PHE A 58 15.18 -11.77 7.01
C PHE A 58 15.26 -11.03 8.36
N CYS A 59 14.93 -9.73 8.37
CA CYS A 59 14.58 -9.02 9.60
C CYS A 59 13.66 -7.82 9.35
N GLU A 60 12.82 -7.53 10.36
CA GLU A 60 12.02 -6.30 10.41
C GLU A 60 12.62 -5.32 11.40
N VAL A 61 12.82 -4.08 10.97
CA VAL A 61 13.48 -3.05 11.75
C VAL A 61 12.61 -1.79 11.77
N GLU A 62 12.41 -1.21 12.95
CA GLU A 62 11.75 0.08 13.08
C GLU A 62 12.69 1.22 12.65
N ARG A 63 12.13 2.17 11.90
CA ARG A 63 12.85 3.31 11.31
C ARG A 63 14.04 2.85 10.48
N SER A 64 13.84 1.77 9.72
CA SER A 64 14.89 1.09 8.98
C SER A 64 15.51 1.97 7.89
N GLU A 65 14.78 2.96 7.38
CA GLU A 65 15.25 3.96 6.43
C GLU A 65 16.40 4.82 6.97
N SER A 66 16.46 5.02 8.30
CA SER A 66 17.56 5.76 8.94
C SER A 66 18.84 4.91 9.11
N LYS A 67 18.73 3.59 8.92
CA LYS A 67 19.80 2.61 9.17
C LYS A 67 20.31 1.94 7.89
N PHE A 68 19.47 1.84 6.86
CA PHE A 68 19.76 1.10 5.64
C PHE A 68 19.42 1.93 4.40
N LEU A 69 20.44 2.28 3.62
CA LEU A 69 20.29 3.08 2.39
C LEU A 69 19.31 2.46 1.39
N TYR A 70 19.34 1.13 1.21
CA TYR A 70 18.45 0.44 0.28
C TYR A 70 16.98 0.47 0.72
N VAL A 71 16.70 0.55 2.03
CA VAL A 71 15.32 0.75 2.52
C VAL A 71 14.87 2.18 2.23
N ALA A 72 15.73 3.18 2.48
CA ALA A 72 15.43 4.57 2.12
C ALA A 72 15.19 4.74 0.60
N ALA A 73 16.01 4.11 -0.24
CA ALA A 73 15.85 4.11 -1.69
C ALA A 73 14.52 3.45 -2.12
N ALA A 74 14.16 2.31 -1.53
CA ALA A 74 12.87 1.66 -1.78
C ALA A 74 11.68 2.57 -1.41
N SER A 75 11.75 3.25 -0.27
CA SER A 75 10.74 4.23 0.15
C SER A 75 10.59 5.40 -0.83
N ILE A 76 11.69 5.92 -1.37
CA ILE A 76 11.68 6.98 -2.40
C ILE A 76 11.01 6.46 -3.68
N LEU A 77 11.37 5.27 -4.15
CA LEU A 77 10.80 4.66 -5.36
C LEU A 77 9.29 4.42 -5.20
N ALA A 78 8.88 3.86 -4.06
CA ALA A 78 7.47 3.64 -3.74
C ALA A 78 6.69 4.96 -3.72
N ARG A 79 7.26 6.02 -3.12
CA ARG A 79 6.65 7.34 -3.06
C ARG A 79 6.52 7.99 -4.43
N ALA A 80 7.55 7.89 -5.27
CA ALA A 80 7.55 8.39 -6.63
C ALA A 80 6.49 7.69 -7.49
N LYS A 81 6.41 6.35 -7.41
CA LYS A 81 5.37 5.57 -8.09
C LYS A 81 3.97 5.95 -7.62
N PHE A 82 3.76 6.11 -6.31
CA PHE A 82 2.49 6.56 -5.76
C PHE A 82 2.07 7.93 -6.31
N LEU A 83 2.97 8.91 -6.38
CA LEU A 83 2.67 10.23 -6.96
C LEU A 83 2.26 10.14 -8.44
N LYS A 84 2.96 9.30 -9.21
CA LYS A 84 2.65 9.05 -10.61
C LYS A 84 1.25 8.46 -10.78
N GLU A 85 0.90 7.45 -9.97
CA GLU A 85 -0.43 6.84 -10.01
C GLU A 85 -1.53 7.80 -9.57
N MET A 86 -1.29 8.62 -8.53
CA MET A 86 -2.24 9.66 -8.12
C MET A 86 -2.50 10.68 -9.24
N LYS A 87 -1.45 11.10 -9.96
CA LYS A 87 -1.60 12.01 -11.11
C LYS A 87 -2.39 11.35 -12.25
N ARG A 88 -2.10 10.07 -12.56
CA ARG A 88 -2.84 9.30 -13.57
C ARG A 88 -4.32 9.19 -13.21
N LEU A 89 -4.63 8.75 -11.99
CA LEU A 89 -6.01 8.63 -11.50
C LEU A 89 -6.75 9.97 -11.49
N SER A 90 -6.06 11.06 -11.13
CA SER A 90 -6.62 12.41 -11.19
C SER A 90 -7.00 12.81 -12.61
N GLY A 91 -6.16 12.47 -13.59
CA GLY A 91 -6.45 12.70 -15.01
C GLY A 91 -7.62 11.87 -15.52
N GLU A 92 -7.70 10.60 -15.12
CA GLU A 92 -8.78 9.68 -15.53
C GLU A 92 -10.16 10.10 -15.01
N ILE A 93 -10.22 10.67 -13.81
CA ILE A 93 -11.48 11.10 -13.20
C ILE A 93 -11.79 12.59 -13.44
N GLY A 94 -10.86 13.35 -14.01
CA GLY A 94 -11.02 14.79 -14.26
C GLY A 94 -10.99 15.66 -12.99
N PHE A 95 -10.60 15.11 -11.85
CA PHE A 95 -10.47 15.84 -10.59
C PHE A 95 -9.11 15.62 -9.95
N THR A 96 -8.51 16.68 -9.40
CA THR A 96 -7.26 16.58 -8.63
C THR A 96 -7.49 15.83 -7.32
N LEU A 97 -7.04 14.57 -7.26
CA LEU A 97 -7.13 13.76 -6.05
C LEU A 97 -6.17 14.26 -4.98
N LYS A 98 -6.71 14.61 -3.82
CA LYS A 98 -5.92 15.02 -2.65
C LYS A 98 -5.27 13.81 -1.98
N ARG A 99 -4.11 14.06 -1.37
CA ARG A 99 -3.41 13.07 -0.55
C ARG A 99 -3.89 13.16 0.89
N GLY A 100 -3.97 12.03 1.58
CA GLY A 100 -4.48 11.98 2.96
C GLY A 100 -6.01 12.05 3.04
N SER A 101 -6.53 12.23 4.24
CA SER A 101 -7.97 12.25 4.55
C SER A 101 -8.51 13.64 4.91
N VAL A 102 -7.65 14.64 5.04
CA VAL A 102 -8.06 15.99 5.46
C VAL A 102 -8.62 16.78 4.28
N GLY A 103 -9.81 17.35 4.44
CA GLY A 103 -10.44 18.23 3.44
C GLY A 103 -10.78 17.52 2.11
N VAL A 104 -11.08 16.22 2.16
CA VAL A 104 -11.42 15.40 0.98
C VAL A 104 -12.93 15.18 0.79
N MET A 105 -13.77 15.57 1.75
CA MET A 105 -15.23 15.39 1.69
C MET A 105 -15.84 16.09 0.47
N ASP A 106 -15.58 17.37 0.28
CA ASP A 106 -16.13 18.14 -0.86
C ASP A 106 -15.75 17.54 -2.21
N LEU A 107 -14.51 17.03 -2.31
CA LEU A 107 -14.03 16.38 -3.51
C LEU A 107 -14.73 15.04 -3.73
N ALA A 108 -14.90 14.26 -2.66
CA ALA A 108 -15.59 12.99 -2.73
C ALA A 108 -17.07 13.15 -3.10
N GLN A 109 -17.74 14.18 -2.56
CA GLN A 109 -19.11 14.55 -2.95
C GLN A 109 -19.18 14.90 -4.44
N LYS A 110 -18.30 15.79 -4.93
CA LYS A 110 -18.24 16.13 -6.37
C LYS A 110 -18.06 14.92 -7.28
N ILE A 111 -17.20 13.97 -6.87
CA ILE A 111 -16.99 12.72 -7.61
C ILE A 111 -18.27 11.88 -7.64
N VAL A 112 -18.98 11.76 -6.51
CA VAL A 112 -20.25 11.04 -6.43
C VAL A 112 -21.34 11.72 -7.26
N ASP A 113 -21.44 13.05 -7.22
CA ASP A 113 -22.42 13.81 -8.00
C ASP A 113 -22.18 13.65 -9.51
N THR A 114 -20.91 13.54 -9.92
CA THR A 114 -20.52 13.45 -11.34
C THR A 114 -20.58 12.00 -11.89
N TYR A 115 -20.12 11.01 -11.12
CA TYR A 115 -19.90 9.64 -11.60
C TYR A 115 -20.62 8.56 -10.76
N GLY A 116 -21.45 8.99 -9.82
CA GLY A 116 -22.07 8.12 -8.83
C GLY A 116 -21.07 7.48 -7.86
N LEU A 117 -21.60 6.63 -6.97
CA LEU A 117 -20.79 5.85 -6.04
C LEU A 117 -19.78 4.93 -6.74
N PHE A 118 -20.05 4.53 -7.99
CA PHE A 118 -19.13 3.70 -8.77
C PHE A 118 -17.83 4.43 -9.13
N GLY A 119 -17.90 5.73 -9.45
CA GLY A 119 -16.70 6.55 -9.66
C GLY A 119 -15.80 6.56 -8.43
N LEU A 120 -16.38 6.66 -7.24
CA LEU A 120 -15.65 6.64 -5.98
C LEU A 120 -14.93 5.30 -5.74
N LYS A 121 -15.50 4.15 -6.15
CA LYS A 121 -14.86 2.82 -6.02
C LYS A 121 -13.54 2.71 -6.79
N LYS A 122 -13.35 3.50 -7.86
CA LYS A 122 -12.14 3.46 -8.68
C LYS A 122 -10.97 4.23 -8.06
N VAL A 123 -11.26 5.23 -7.25
CA VAL A 123 -10.25 6.21 -6.79
C VAL A 123 -10.08 6.29 -5.27
N ALA A 124 -10.99 5.69 -4.49
CA ALA A 124 -10.98 5.75 -3.03
C ALA A 124 -11.04 4.37 -2.39
N LYS A 125 -10.58 4.29 -1.12
CA LYS A 125 -10.74 3.11 -0.27
C LYS A 125 -12.05 3.23 0.52
N LEU A 126 -13.02 2.35 0.25
CA LEU A 126 -14.42 2.55 0.66
C LEU A 126 -14.70 2.23 2.14
N HIS A 127 -13.79 1.54 2.81
CA HIS A 127 -13.89 1.21 4.23
C HIS A 127 -13.61 2.41 5.16
N PHE A 128 -13.09 3.52 4.62
CA PHE A 128 -12.83 4.73 5.41
C PHE A 128 -14.14 5.43 5.82
N LYS A 129 -14.10 6.12 6.97
CA LYS A 129 -15.24 6.82 7.57
C LYS A 129 -15.89 7.82 6.60
N ILE A 130 -15.06 8.54 5.84
CA ILE A 130 -15.47 9.49 4.79
C ILE A 130 -16.49 8.87 3.82
N THR A 131 -16.27 7.62 3.39
CA THR A 131 -17.20 6.95 2.47
C THR A 131 -18.52 6.57 3.15
N ARG A 132 -18.53 6.32 4.46
CA ARG A 132 -19.78 6.07 5.20
C ARG A 132 -20.61 7.34 5.34
N GLU A 133 -19.96 8.47 5.59
CA GLU A 133 -20.60 9.80 5.70
C GLU A 133 -21.22 10.28 4.37
N LEU A 134 -20.77 9.78 3.22
CA LEU A 134 -21.34 10.08 1.90
C LEU A 134 -22.56 9.21 1.53
N LYS A 135 -22.80 8.13 2.28
CA LYS A 135 -23.92 7.20 2.02
C LYS A 135 -25.13 7.46 2.92
N SER A 136 -24.94 8.23 3.99
CA SER A 136 -25.97 8.74 4.91
C SER A 136 -26.59 10.01 4.37
#